data_AF-A0A7X7LAT8-F1
#
_entry.id   AF-A0A7X7LAT8-F1
#
_cell.length_a   1.000
_cell.length_b   1.000
_cell.length_c   1.000
_cell.angle_alpha   90.00
_cell.angle_beta   90.00
_cell.angle_gamma   90.00
#
_symmetry.space_group_name_H-M   'P 1'
#
loop_
_entity.id
_entity.type
_entity.pdbx_description
1 polymer ?
#
loop_
_entity_poly.entity_id
_entity_poly.type
_entity_poly.pdbx_seq_one_letter_code
_entity_poly.pdbx_strand_id
1 'polypeptide(L)'
;MFFRTRVHTNVSAFSDSISIFVDAVGSGPENVPEYGFAWDTQGSPASSHGLEFMISNVAGSTWATTELNDLDANSGQKYSPPDFALTGGEGYIRVIDSQPTTNFGMTTLIDWALSINVITARTALTMSQWRIQLGSRQNATDHNPPTGDVAGTHNPTDPGLSWSAAFKVPEAGLLAFLPVLPLLWRRGMSSAIQAVQAHR
;
A
#
# COMPACT_ATOMS: atom_id res chain seq x y z
N MET A 1 10.50 -0.69 6.26
CA MET A 1 9.90 0.24 5.28
C MET A 1 8.68 0.90 5.91
N PHE A 2 8.36 2.14 5.54
CA PHE A 2 7.24 2.90 6.11
C PHE A 2 6.40 3.55 5.01
N PHE A 3 5.08 3.39 5.08
CA PHE A 3 4.12 4.13 4.25
C PHE A 3 3.15 4.87 5.15
N ARG A 4 2.68 6.04 4.68
CA ARG A 4 1.59 6.77 5.30
C ARG A 4 0.57 7.13 4.24
N THR A 5 -0.65 6.69 4.43
CA THR A 5 -1.78 7.13 3.62
C THR A 5 -2.67 8.07 4.43
N ARG A 6 -3.40 8.91 3.72
CA ARG A 6 -4.43 9.77 4.29
C ARG A 6 -5.73 9.40 3.65
N VAL A 7 -6.73 9.08 4.47
CA VAL A 7 -8.08 8.78 3.99
C VAL A 7 -9.01 9.88 4.49
N HIS A 8 -9.84 10.38 3.60
CA HIS A 8 -10.90 11.32 3.97
C HIS A 8 -12.05 10.54 4.61
N THR A 9 -12.32 10.77 5.88
CA THR A 9 -13.35 10.03 6.62
C THR A 9 -14.52 10.96 6.94
N ASN A 10 -15.58 10.89 6.13
CA ASN A 10 -16.89 11.45 6.50
C ASN A 10 -17.72 10.45 7.32
N VAL A 11 -17.11 9.35 7.77
CA VAL A 11 -17.76 8.24 8.45
C VAL A 11 -17.19 8.08 9.84
N SER A 12 -18.03 7.64 10.79
CA SER A 12 -17.66 7.50 12.21
C SER A 12 -16.75 6.30 12.50
N ALA A 13 -16.62 5.36 11.57
CA ALA A 13 -15.69 4.24 11.63
C ALA A 13 -15.23 3.88 10.21
N PHE A 14 -13.92 3.72 10.03
CA PHE A 14 -13.34 3.25 8.78
C PHE A 14 -13.44 1.71 8.72
N SER A 15 -13.98 1.19 7.62
CA SER A 15 -14.25 -0.25 7.43
C SER A 15 -13.87 -0.73 6.02
N ASP A 16 -13.11 0.05 5.26
CA ASP A 16 -12.61 -0.43 3.97
C ASP A 16 -11.32 -1.22 4.17
N SER A 17 -11.06 -2.19 3.31
CA SER A 17 -9.75 -2.84 3.25
C SER A 17 -8.85 -2.04 2.31
N ILE A 18 -7.61 -1.77 2.72
CA ILE A 18 -6.65 -0.99 1.94
C ILE A 18 -5.54 -1.90 1.45
N SER A 19 -5.12 -1.73 0.20
CA SER A 19 -3.94 -2.39 -0.32
C SER A 19 -2.91 -1.42 -0.88
N ILE A 20 -1.64 -1.77 -0.66
CA ILE A 20 -0.49 -1.23 -1.36
C ILE A 20 -0.10 -2.25 -2.42
N PHE A 21 -0.36 -1.95 -3.69
CA PHE A 21 0.05 -2.75 -4.83
C PHE A 21 1.51 -2.45 -5.15
N VAL A 22 2.29 -3.49 -5.46
CA VAL A 22 3.71 -3.38 -5.77
C VAL A 22 4.00 -4.07 -7.10
N ASP A 23 4.57 -3.30 -8.02
CA ASP A 23 5.21 -3.77 -9.24
C ASP A 23 6.72 -3.59 -9.05
N ALA A 24 7.45 -4.71 -9.03
CA ALA A 24 8.90 -4.72 -8.97
C ALA A 24 9.46 -4.51 -10.37
N VAL A 25 10.05 -3.33 -10.60
CA VAL A 25 10.52 -2.94 -11.92
C VAL A 25 11.57 -3.93 -12.44
N GLY A 26 11.30 -4.50 -13.62
CA GLY A 26 12.16 -5.50 -14.25
C GLY A 26 11.93 -6.93 -13.76
N SER A 27 10.90 -7.15 -12.93
CA SER A 27 10.34 -8.45 -12.57
C SER A 27 8.93 -8.56 -13.17
N GLY A 28 8.48 -9.78 -13.45
CA GLY A 28 7.09 -10.06 -13.82
C GLY A 28 6.58 -9.36 -15.10
N PRO A 29 5.26 -9.42 -15.34
CA PRO A 29 4.59 -8.65 -16.38
C PRO A 29 4.55 -7.16 -16.03
N GLU A 30 5.03 -6.31 -16.95
CA GLU A 30 5.08 -4.87 -16.69
C GLU A 30 3.69 -4.25 -16.45
N ASN A 31 3.58 -3.39 -15.45
CA ASN A 31 2.37 -2.67 -15.06
C ASN A 31 1.28 -3.52 -14.38
N VAL A 32 1.63 -4.73 -13.93
CA VAL A 32 0.77 -5.62 -13.16
C VAL A 32 1.40 -5.80 -11.77
N PRO A 33 0.64 -5.71 -10.67
CA PRO A 33 1.21 -5.99 -9.37
C PRO A 33 1.59 -7.46 -9.26
N GLU A 34 2.86 -7.75 -8.92
CA GLU A 34 3.25 -9.10 -8.52
C GLU A 34 2.91 -9.37 -7.05
N TYR A 35 2.95 -8.31 -6.25
CA TYR A 35 2.81 -8.38 -4.80
C TYR A 35 1.94 -7.25 -4.26
N GLY A 36 1.50 -7.41 -3.01
CA GLY A 36 0.87 -6.33 -2.29
C GLY A 36 0.96 -6.47 -0.78
N PHE A 37 0.50 -5.43 -0.10
CA PHE A 37 0.30 -5.42 1.34
C PHE A 37 -1.13 -5.00 1.61
N ALA A 38 -1.89 -5.81 2.32
CA ALA A 38 -3.27 -5.50 2.65
C ALA A 38 -3.43 -5.22 4.14
N TRP A 39 -4.37 -4.35 4.46
CA TRP A 39 -4.94 -4.19 5.77
C TRP A 39 -6.39 -4.56 5.59
N ASP A 40 -6.66 -5.85 5.77
CA ASP A 40 -8.01 -6.35 5.74
C ASP A 40 -8.71 -5.96 7.05
N THR A 41 -9.73 -5.13 6.93
CA THR A 41 -10.57 -4.72 8.06
C THR A 41 -11.86 -5.54 8.12
N GLN A 42 -12.08 -6.42 7.15
CA GLN A 42 -13.37 -7.05 6.92
C GLN A 42 -13.36 -8.54 7.25
N GLY A 43 -14.20 -8.90 8.22
CA GLY A 43 -14.65 -10.27 8.40
C GLY A 43 -14.87 -10.64 9.86
N SER A 44 -15.14 -11.93 10.09
CA SER A 44 -15.56 -12.46 11.38
C SER A 44 -14.85 -13.78 11.68
N PRO A 45 -14.18 -13.91 12.84
CA PRO A 45 -14.04 -12.88 13.87
C PRO A 45 -13.06 -11.77 13.46
N ALA A 46 -13.27 -10.50 13.84
CA ALA A 46 -12.35 -9.39 13.48
C ALA A 46 -10.86 -9.67 13.80
N SER A 47 -10.59 -10.55 14.75
CA SER A 47 -9.25 -11.01 15.10
C SER A 47 -8.53 -11.84 14.01
N SER A 48 -9.26 -12.42 13.05
CA SER A 48 -8.69 -13.17 11.91
C SER A 48 -8.24 -12.30 10.76
N HIS A 49 -8.47 -10.99 10.82
CA HIS A 49 -8.14 -10.06 9.75
C HIS A 49 -7.05 -9.09 10.22
N GLY A 50 -6.28 -8.55 9.28
CA GLY A 50 -5.29 -7.53 9.62
C GLY A 50 -4.28 -7.28 8.52
N LEU A 51 -3.02 -7.14 8.93
CA LEU A 51 -1.94 -6.93 7.99
C LEU A 51 -1.60 -8.25 7.29
N GLU A 52 -1.75 -8.28 5.98
CA GLU A 52 -1.58 -9.45 5.11
C GLU A 52 -0.57 -9.17 4.01
N PHE A 53 0.12 -10.23 3.59
CA PHE A 53 1.09 -10.18 2.52
C PHE A 53 0.49 -10.86 1.29
N MET A 54 0.37 -10.11 0.22
CA MET A 54 -0.44 -10.48 -0.92
C MET A 54 0.43 -10.87 -2.13
N ILE A 55 0.02 -11.92 -2.84
CA ILE A 55 0.61 -12.37 -4.11
C ILE A 55 -0.43 -12.34 -5.22
N SER A 56 0.00 -12.16 -6.47
CA SER A 56 -0.90 -12.23 -7.62
C SER A 56 -1.65 -13.56 -7.69
N ASN A 57 -2.99 -13.50 -7.72
CA ASN A 57 -3.88 -14.65 -7.92
C ASN A 57 -4.38 -14.69 -9.37
N VAL A 58 -5.15 -13.66 -9.77
CA VAL A 58 -5.63 -13.48 -11.14
C VAL A 58 -4.91 -12.30 -11.75
N ALA A 59 -4.03 -12.58 -12.70
CA ALA A 59 -3.31 -11.56 -13.44
C ALA A 59 -4.28 -10.67 -14.23
N GLY A 60 -4.49 -9.45 -13.75
CA GLY A 60 -5.11 -8.39 -14.52
C GLY A 60 -4.12 -7.80 -15.53
N SER A 61 -4.62 -6.95 -16.42
CA SER A 61 -3.76 -6.13 -17.30
C SER A 61 -3.26 -4.85 -16.62
N THR A 62 -3.80 -4.53 -15.44
CA THR A 62 -3.50 -3.33 -14.67
C THR A 62 -3.62 -3.64 -13.18
N TRP A 63 -3.09 -2.75 -12.33
CA TRP A 63 -3.30 -2.84 -10.88
C TRP A 63 -4.79 -2.82 -10.47
N ALA A 64 -5.64 -2.14 -11.24
CA ALA A 64 -7.07 -2.00 -10.92
C ALA A 64 -7.88 -3.27 -11.19
N THR A 65 -7.35 -4.17 -12.02
CA THR A 65 -8.04 -5.40 -12.44
C THR A 65 -7.33 -6.66 -11.95
N THR A 66 -6.27 -6.51 -11.16
CA THR A 66 -5.53 -7.63 -10.60
C THR A 66 -6.11 -8.01 -9.25
N GLU A 67 -6.37 -9.30 -9.08
CA GLU A 67 -6.75 -9.89 -7.81
C GLU A 67 -5.51 -10.47 -7.16
N LEU A 68 -5.34 -10.16 -5.88
CA LEU A 68 -4.26 -10.73 -5.08
C LEU A 68 -4.89 -11.67 -4.04
N ASN A 69 -4.15 -12.72 -3.67
CA ASN A 69 -4.47 -13.59 -2.53
C ASN A 69 -3.41 -13.46 -1.47
N ASP A 70 -3.78 -13.83 -0.25
CA ASP A 70 -2.83 -14.10 0.83
C ASP A 70 -1.73 -15.05 0.35
N LEU A 71 -0.51 -14.82 0.81
CA LEU A 71 0.65 -15.62 0.44
C LEU A 71 0.47 -17.10 0.79
N ASP A 72 -0.25 -17.38 1.86
CA ASP A 72 -0.59 -18.74 2.30
C ASP A 72 -1.82 -19.35 1.59
N ALA A 73 -2.45 -18.58 0.70
CA ALA A 73 -3.68 -18.88 -0.02
C ALA A 73 -4.92 -19.17 0.86
N ASN A 74 -4.88 -18.82 2.15
CA ASN A 74 -6.00 -18.98 3.08
C ASN A 74 -6.78 -17.68 3.21
N SER A 75 -7.77 -17.51 2.33
CA SER A 75 -8.57 -16.29 2.24
C SER A 75 -9.07 -15.76 3.59
N GLY A 76 -8.63 -14.54 3.93
CA GLY A 76 -9.15 -13.74 5.04
C GLY A 76 -8.84 -14.33 6.41
N GLN A 77 -7.73 -15.09 6.53
CA GLN A 77 -7.31 -15.67 7.80
C GLN A 77 -5.84 -15.44 8.08
N LYS A 78 -5.56 -14.46 8.94
CA LYS A 78 -4.28 -14.23 9.61
C LYS A 78 -3.72 -15.44 10.38
N TYR A 79 -4.46 -16.54 10.55
CA TYR A 79 -4.22 -17.46 11.66
C TYR A 79 -3.30 -18.65 11.40
N SER A 80 -3.09 -19.15 10.17
CA SER A 80 -2.24 -20.34 10.05
C SER A 80 -1.71 -20.70 8.66
N PRO A 81 -0.42 -20.45 8.36
CA PRO A 81 0.52 -19.61 9.12
C PRO A 81 0.35 -18.12 8.79
N PRO A 82 0.41 -17.21 9.77
CA PRO A 82 0.34 -15.78 9.50
C PRO A 82 1.41 -15.29 8.51
N ASP A 83 1.01 -14.43 7.59
CA ASP A 83 1.89 -13.67 6.70
C ASP A 83 2.85 -12.74 7.46
N PHE A 84 2.42 -12.23 8.61
CA PHE A 84 3.24 -11.49 9.55
C PHE A 84 3.04 -12.05 10.95
N ALA A 85 4.15 -12.41 11.61
CA ALA A 85 4.11 -12.95 12.95
C ALA A 85 3.29 -12.05 13.89
N LEU A 86 2.39 -12.67 14.65
CA LEU A 86 1.53 -11.98 15.62
C LEU A 86 2.32 -11.28 16.74
N THR A 87 3.59 -11.67 16.91
CA THR A 87 4.53 -11.13 17.88
C THR A 87 5.89 -10.95 17.20
N GLY A 88 6.75 -10.05 17.71
CA GLY A 88 8.12 -9.87 17.19
C GLY A 88 8.32 -8.73 16.20
N GLY A 89 7.27 -7.98 15.84
CA GLY A 89 7.41 -6.70 15.14
C GLY A 89 7.73 -6.81 13.64
N GLU A 90 7.24 -7.86 12.98
CA GLU A 90 7.39 -8.05 11.52
C GLU A 90 6.64 -7.00 10.70
N GLY A 91 5.56 -6.45 11.26
CA GLY A 91 4.88 -5.28 10.74
C GLY A 91 3.89 -4.71 11.75
N TYR A 92 3.46 -3.47 11.53
CA TYR A 92 2.37 -2.87 12.28
C TYR A 92 1.56 -1.90 11.42
N ILE A 93 0.27 -1.78 11.76
CA ILE A 93 -0.63 -0.74 11.30
C ILE A 93 -0.93 0.19 12.47
N ARG A 94 -0.85 1.50 12.24
CA ARG A 94 -1.33 2.51 13.20
C ARG A 94 -2.31 3.43 12.52
N VAL A 95 -3.51 3.52 13.09
CA VAL A 95 -4.56 4.45 12.67
C VAL A 95 -4.54 5.65 13.59
N ILE A 96 -4.54 6.85 13.02
CA ILE A 96 -4.62 8.11 13.75
C ILE A 96 -5.80 8.89 13.17
N ASP A 97 -6.92 8.87 13.86
CA ASP A 97 -8.14 9.54 13.44
C ASP A 97 -8.12 11.04 13.76
N SER A 98 -9.10 11.75 13.20
CA SER A 98 -9.39 13.16 13.53
C SER A 98 -8.20 14.09 13.30
N GLN A 99 -7.46 13.88 12.22
CA GLN A 99 -6.33 14.72 11.83
C GLN A 99 -6.82 15.88 10.95
N PRO A 100 -6.75 17.13 11.44
CA PRO A 100 -7.22 18.29 10.69
C PRO A 100 -6.30 18.62 9.52
N THR A 101 -6.89 19.01 8.41
CA THR A 101 -6.18 19.45 7.20
C THR A 101 -6.82 20.70 6.64
N THR A 102 -6.01 21.56 5.99
CA THR A 102 -6.50 22.80 5.38
C THR A 102 -7.47 22.54 4.22
N ASN A 103 -7.25 21.49 3.44
CA ASN A 103 -7.97 21.26 2.17
C ASN A 103 -9.02 20.15 2.22
N PHE A 104 -8.94 19.24 3.21
CA PHE A 104 -9.78 18.04 3.26
C PHE A 104 -10.51 17.90 4.61
N GLY A 105 -10.57 18.96 5.42
CA GLY A 105 -11.21 18.89 6.74
C GLY A 105 -10.54 17.86 7.65
N MET A 106 -11.35 17.04 8.33
CA MET A 106 -10.88 15.98 9.23
C MET A 106 -10.57 14.72 8.44
N THR A 107 -9.43 14.12 8.71
CA THR A 107 -8.94 12.94 7.99
C THR A 107 -8.39 11.91 8.96
N THR A 108 -8.22 10.68 8.47
CA THR A 108 -7.51 9.62 9.17
C THR A 108 -6.17 9.37 8.49
N LEU A 109 -5.10 9.25 9.30
CA LEU A 109 -3.80 8.77 8.84
C LEU A 109 -3.68 7.28 9.13
N ILE A 110 -3.19 6.54 8.15
CA ILE A 110 -2.91 5.11 8.28
C ILE A 110 -1.42 4.91 8.00
N ASP A 111 -0.72 4.49 9.04
CA ASP A 111 0.71 4.23 9.01
C ASP A 111 0.95 2.73 8.88
N TRP A 112 1.80 2.38 7.92
CA TRP A 112 2.27 1.03 7.68
C TRP A 112 3.74 0.97 7.97
N ALA A 113 4.16 0.03 8.80
CA ALA A 113 5.57 -0.31 8.91
C ALA A 113 5.74 -1.80 8.67
N LEU A 114 6.62 -2.13 7.73
CA LEU A 114 6.81 -3.49 7.24
C LEU A 114 8.30 -3.85 7.31
N SER A 115 8.61 -5.00 7.88
CA SER A 115 9.96 -5.53 7.96
C SER A 115 10.45 -5.92 6.57
N ILE A 116 11.55 -5.31 6.13
CA ILE A 116 12.12 -5.63 4.83
C ILE A 116 12.74 -7.03 4.78
N ASN A 117 13.27 -7.49 5.92
CA ASN A 117 13.82 -8.84 6.04
C ASN A 117 12.72 -9.88 5.83
N VAL A 118 11.51 -9.62 6.33
CA VAL A 118 10.36 -10.51 6.15
C VAL A 118 9.92 -10.51 4.69
N ILE A 119 9.82 -9.33 4.07
CA ILE A 119 9.45 -9.19 2.66
C ILE A 119 10.44 -9.97 1.77
N THR A 120 11.73 -9.70 1.92
CA THR A 120 12.77 -10.35 1.08
C THR A 120 12.93 -11.84 1.36
N ALA A 121 12.56 -12.33 2.56
CA ALA A 121 12.58 -13.76 2.87
C ALA A 121 11.39 -14.52 2.26
N ARG A 122 10.26 -13.85 2.00
CA ARG A 122 9.01 -14.47 1.55
C ARG A 122 8.67 -14.20 0.08
N THR A 123 9.47 -13.38 -0.61
CA THR A 123 9.15 -12.88 -1.96
C THR A 123 10.39 -12.77 -2.83
N ALA A 124 10.19 -12.55 -4.12
CA ALA A 124 11.24 -12.12 -5.05
C ALA A 124 11.44 -10.59 -5.06
N LEU A 125 10.74 -9.82 -4.21
CA LEU A 125 10.93 -8.38 -4.13
C LEU A 125 12.34 -8.08 -3.65
N THR A 126 13.09 -7.32 -4.45
CA THR A 126 14.41 -6.81 -4.07
C THR A 126 14.34 -5.32 -3.82
N MET A 127 15.36 -4.76 -3.15
CA MET A 127 15.46 -3.32 -2.85
C MET A 127 15.89 -2.46 -4.06
N SER A 128 15.70 -2.96 -5.29
CA SER A 128 16.13 -2.26 -6.51
C SER A 128 15.23 -1.06 -6.80
N GLN A 129 14.04 -1.31 -7.36
CA GLN A 129 13.09 -0.29 -7.79
C GLN A 129 11.66 -0.83 -7.77
N TRP A 130 10.78 -0.13 -7.07
CA TRP A 130 9.35 -0.46 -7.02
C TRP A 130 8.53 0.66 -7.62
N ARG A 131 7.44 0.27 -8.28
CA ARG A 131 6.27 1.11 -8.54
C ARG A 131 5.19 0.71 -7.55
N ILE A 132 4.47 1.68 -7.01
CA ILE A 132 3.36 1.42 -6.09
C ILE A 132 2.08 2.10 -6.54
N GLN A 133 0.96 1.49 -6.16
CA GLN A 133 -0.35 2.13 -6.18
C GLN A 133 -1.10 1.79 -4.90
N LEU A 134 -1.99 2.67 -4.47
CA LEU A 134 -2.83 2.46 -3.28
C LEU A 134 -4.28 2.33 -3.72
N GLY A 135 -4.95 1.26 -3.29
CA GLY A 135 -6.37 1.07 -3.54
C GLY A 135 -7.12 0.73 -2.27
N SER A 136 -8.42 0.99 -2.28
CA SER A 136 -9.35 0.54 -1.24
C SER A 136 -10.45 -0.35 -1.84
N ARG A 137 -11.02 -1.18 -0.97
CA ARG A 137 -12.20 -1.99 -1.25
C ARG A 137 -13.27 -1.62 -0.26
N GLN A 138 -14.39 -1.14 -0.78
CA GLN A 138 -15.47 -0.63 0.06
C GLN A 138 -16.16 -1.79 0.79
N ASN A 139 -16.04 -1.83 2.12
CA ASN A 139 -16.66 -2.86 2.97
C ASN A 139 -16.51 -4.29 2.43
N ALA A 140 -15.35 -4.62 1.86
CA ALA A 140 -15.06 -5.94 1.30
C ALA A 140 -13.67 -6.41 1.71
N THR A 141 -13.47 -7.73 1.69
CA THR A 141 -12.16 -8.36 1.90
C THR A 141 -11.18 -7.96 0.81
N ASP A 142 -9.91 -8.15 1.09
CA ASP A 142 -8.77 -7.72 0.29
C ASP A 142 -8.54 -8.55 -1.01
N HIS A 143 -9.26 -9.67 -1.19
CA HIS A 143 -9.12 -10.55 -2.37
C HIS A 143 -9.74 -10.05 -3.68
N ASN A 144 -10.64 -9.06 -3.63
CA ASN A 144 -11.30 -8.57 -4.84
C ASN A 144 -10.41 -7.56 -5.60
N PRO A 145 -10.78 -7.08 -6.79
CA PRO A 145 -10.16 -5.88 -7.35
C PRO A 145 -10.47 -4.63 -6.49
N PRO A 146 -9.59 -3.60 -6.47
CA PRO A 146 -9.87 -2.36 -5.75
C PRO A 146 -11.06 -1.62 -6.37
N THR A 147 -11.89 -1.02 -5.52
CA THR A 147 -13.07 -0.24 -5.94
C THR A 147 -12.86 1.27 -5.81
N GLY A 148 -11.82 1.70 -5.08
CA GLY A 148 -11.47 3.10 -4.91
C GLY A 148 -9.95 3.31 -4.92
N ASP A 149 -9.53 4.54 -5.22
CA ASP A 149 -8.14 4.98 -5.10
C ASP A 149 -7.95 5.80 -3.84
N VAL A 150 -6.88 5.50 -3.12
CA VAL A 150 -6.53 6.15 -1.85
C VAL A 150 -5.43 7.20 -2.05
N ALA A 151 -4.65 7.11 -3.13
CA ALA A 151 -3.58 8.07 -3.43
C ALA A 151 -4.07 9.30 -4.21
N GLY A 152 -5.26 9.21 -4.82
CA GLY A 152 -5.93 10.31 -5.51
C GLY A 152 -5.34 10.64 -6.88
N THR A 153 -4.65 9.69 -7.51
CA THR A 153 -4.08 9.83 -8.86
C THR A 153 -5.01 9.28 -9.94
N HIS A 154 -5.69 8.15 -9.68
CA HIS A 154 -6.55 7.47 -10.63
C HIS A 154 -7.55 6.56 -9.92
N ASN A 155 -8.85 6.73 -10.10
CA ASN A 155 -9.82 5.71 -9.71
C ASN A 155 -9.60 4.42 -10.51
N PRO A 156 -9.92 3.23 -9.96
CA PRO A 156 -9.78 1.95 -10.68
C PRO A 156 -10.51 1.88 -12.03
N THR A 157 -11.53 2.71 -12.24
CA THR A 157 -12.30 2.80 -13.49
C THR A 157 -11.79 3.87 -14.45
N ASP A 158 -10.80 4.67 -14.07
CA ASP A 158 -10.32 5.77 -14.90
C ASP A 158 -9.55 5.23 -16.12
N PRO A 159 -9.72 5.83 -17.30
CA PRO A 159 -8.87 5.52 -18.44
C PRO A 159 -7.42 5.98 -18.17
N GLY A 160 -6.45 5.24 -18.72
CA GLY A 160 -5.04 5.63 -18.63
C GLY A 160 -4.45 5.46 -17.23
N LEU A 161 -4.84 4.39 -16.54
CA LEU A 161 -4.26 4.00 -15.25
C LEU A 161 -2.75 4.02 -15.33
N SER A 162 -2.13 4.73 -14.40
CA SER A 162 -0.68 4.79 -14.27
C SER A 162 -0.25 4.35 -12.88
N TRP A 163 1.02 3.99 -12.79
CA TRP A 163 1.70 3.69 -11.53
C TRP A 163 2.40 4.93 -10.99
N SER A 164 2.81 4.89 -9.72
CA SER A 164 3.80 5.83 -9.24
C SER A 164 5.07 5.79 -10.10
N ALA A 165 5.87 6.85 -10.00
CA ALA A 165 7.27 6.77 -10.38
C ALA A 165 7.94 5.55 -9.73
N ALA A 166 8.84 4.91 -10.46
CA ALA A 166 9.74 3.92 -9.87
C ALA A 166 10.63 4.60 -8.83
N PHE A 167 10.73 4.03 -7.63
CA PHE A 167 11.62 4.51 -6.59
C PHE A 167 12.45 3.37 -6.01
N LYS A 168 13.69 3.68 -5.61
CA LYS A 168 14.52 2.75 -4.86
C LYS A 168 14.00 2.66 -3.43
N VAL A 169 13.78 1.45 -2.93
CA VAL A 169 13.41 1.26 -1.53
C VAL A 169 14.66 1.57 -0.68
N PRO A 170 14.58 2.50 0.28
CA PRO A 170 15.73 2.85 1.12
C PRO A 170 16.21 1.61 1.90
N GLU A 171 17.50 1.31 1.81
CA GLU A 171 18.14 0.30 2.66
C GLU A 171 17.98 0.70 4.13
N ALA A 172 17.94 -0.30 5.03
CA ALA A 172 17.89 -0.08 6.47
C ALA A 172 19.25 0.43 7.01
N GLY A 173 19.76 1.53 6.47
CA GLY A 173 20.92 2.26 6.99
C GLY A 173 20.44 3.43 7.85
N LEU A 174 20.94 3.48 9.09
CA LEU A 174 20.85 4.60 10.07
C LEU A 174 19.75 5.62 9.76
N LEU A 175 18.62 5.54 10.46
CA LEU A 175 17.53 6.51 10.49
C LEU A 175 18.06 7.96 10.58
N ALA A 176 18.41 8.53 9.43
CA ALA A 176 18.53 9.95 9.28
C ALA A 176 17.09 10.46 9.29
N PHE A 177 16.78 11.27 10.30
CA PHE A 177 15.56 12.06 10.38
C PHE A 177 15.24 12.64 9.00
N LEU A 178 14.26 12.05 8.31
CA LEU A 178 13.59 12.72 7.21
C LEU A 178 12.69 13.76 7.88
N PRO A 179 12.95 15.08 7.75
CA PRO A 179 11.96 16.05 8.18
C PRO A 179 10.69 15.77 7.37
N VAL A 180 9.56 15.70 8.08
CA VAL A 180 8.23 15.67 7.46
C VAL A 180 8.13 16.91 6.58
N LEU A 181 8.36 16.75 5.27
CA LEU A 181 8.17 17.83 4.31
C LEU A 181 6.65 18.08 4.22
N PRO A 182 6.16 19.28 4.53
CA PRO A 182 4.79 19.63 4.19
C PRO A 182 4.71 19.66 2.66
N LEU A 183 3.91 18.76 2.11
CA LEU A 183 3.56 18.70 0.69
C LEU A 183 2.80 20.00 0.35
N LEU A 184 3.52 21.04 -0.06
CA LEU A 184 2.93 22.30 -0.49
C LEU A 184 2.42 22.15 -1.92
N TRP A 185 1.12 21.89 -2.04
CA TRP A 185 0.41 21.71 -3.29
C TRP A 185 0.29 23.08 -4.00
N ARG A 186 1.13 23.34 -5.01
CA ARG A 186 0.91 24.44 -5.97
C ARG A 186 0.28 23.88 -7.24
N ARG A 187 -0.87 24.44 -7.60
CA ARG A 187 -1.61 24.16 -8.84
C ARG A 187 -0.76 24.44 -10.08
N GLY A 188 -0.81 23.52 -11.02
CA GLY A 188 -0.59 23.79 -12.44
C GLY A 188 0.70 23.20 -13.02
N MET A 189 0.50 22.34 -14.02
CA MET A 189 1.44 21.91 -15.07
C MET A 189 2.26 20.62 -14.81
N SER A 190 1.98 19.64 -15.68
CA SER A 190 2.73 18.43 -16.06
C SER A 190 3.74 17.88 -15.07
N SER A 191 3.37 16.80 -14.39
CA SER A 191 4.26 16.02 -13.53
C SER A 191 5.22 15.18 -14.36
N ALA A 192 6.40 15.75 -14.63
CA ALA A 192 7.62 14.97 -14.79
C ALA A 192 8.09 14.51 -13.40
N ILE A 193 8.44 13.24 -13.31
CA ILE A 193 9.08 12.61 -12.16
C ILE A 193 10.46 13.26 -11.97
N GLN A 194 10.73 13.84 -10.80
CA GLN A 194 12.07 14.32 -10.46
C GLN A 194 12.57 13.67 -9.17
N ALA A 195 13.41 12.65 -9.34
CA ALA A 195 14.34 12.18 -8.33
C ALA A 195 15.55 13.13 -8.33
N VAL A 196 15.79 13.83 -7.23
CA VAL A 196 16.99 14.66 -7.07
C VAL A 196 18.09 13.81 -6.45
N GLN A 197 19.05 13.41 -7.28
CA GLN A 197 20.38 12.97 -6.85
C GLN A 197 21.24 14.21 -6.56
N ALA A 198 21.84 14.26 -5.37
CA ALA A 198 22.88 15.22 -5.05
C ALA A 198 24.21 14.76 -5.65
N HIS A 199 24.80 15.60 -6.51
CA HIS A 199 26.25 15.60 -6.74
C HIS A 199 26.81 16.97 -6.39
N ARG A 200 28.05 16.92 -5.88
CA ARG A 200 28.84 17.99 -5.29
C ARG A 200 29.01 19.19 -6.21
#